data_AF-A0A418RM60-F1
#
_entry.id   AF-A0A418RM60-F1
#
_cell.length_a   1.000
_cell.length_b   1.000
_cell.length_c   1.000
_cell.angle_alpha   90.00
_cell.angle_beta   90.00
_cell.angle_gamma   90.00
#
_symmetry.space_group_name_H-M   'P 1'
#
loop_
_entity.id
_entity.type
_entity.pdbx_description
1 polymer ?
#
loop_
_entity_poly.entity_id
_entity_poly.type
_entity_poly.pdbx_seq_one_letter_code
_entity_poly.pdbx_strand_id
1 'polypeptide(L)' 'MLQLDPPMPVVTPNGNAMAHVLIDYGPEHNLFWVCFQDATGECWTWANKDIRAQSNITLGRVVPTTAAAG' A
#
# COMPACT_ATOMS: atom_id res chain seq x y z
N MET A 1 -2.26 11.02 12.79
CA MET A 1 -1.84 9.63 12.52
C MET A 1 -2.97 8.69 12.92
N LEU A 2 -3.17 7.61 12.19
CA LEU A 2 -4.18 6.59 12.43
C LEU A 2 -3.53 5.21 12.33
N GLN A 3 -3.67 4.38 13.36
CA GLN A 3 -3.33 2.96 13.28
C GLN A 3 -4.47 2.22 12.58
N LEU A 4 -4.13 1.35 11.63
CA LEU A 4 -5.08 0.48 10.95
C LEU A 4 -5.34 -0.77 11.79
N ASP A 5 -6.61 -1.09 11.98
CA ASP A 5 -7.05 -2.27 12.70
C ASP A 5 -8.28 -2.88 11.99
N PRO A 6 -8.12 -3.96 11.20
CA PRO A 6 -6.89 -4.72 10.99
C PRO A 6 -5.88 -4.00 10.07
N PRO A 7 -4.58 -4.36 10.11
CA PRO A 7 -3.59 -3.95 9.11
C PRO A 7 -4.01 -4.38 7.69
N MET A 8 -3.66 -3.59 6.69
CA MET A 8 -4.14 -3.79 5.31
C MET A 8 -3.04 -4.33 4.39
N PRO A 9 -3.29 -5.41 3.61
CA PRO A 9 -2.34 -5.90 2.62
C PRO A 9 -2.26 -4.96 1.41
N VAL A 10 -1.04 -4.53 1.10
CA VAL A 10 -0.73 -3.59 0.01
C VAL A 10 0.42 -4.08 -0.86
N VAL A 11 0.55 -3.49 -2.04
CA VAL A 11 1.71 -3.58 -2.93
C VAL A 11 2.39 -2.22 -2.90
N THR A 12 3.70 -2.23 -2.68
CA THR A 12 4.58 -1.07 -2.62
C THR A 12 5.63 -1.16 -3.74
N PRO A 13 6.47 -0.12 -3.97
CA PRO A 13 7.60 -0.22 -4.89
C PRO A 13 8.57 -1.37 -4.58
N ASN A 14 8.61 -1.82 -3.32
CA ASN A 14 9.45 -2.94 -2.89
C ASN A 14 8.68 -4.28 -2.81
N GLY A 15 7.49 -4.35 -3.40
CA GLY A 15 6.66 -5.55 -3.42
C GLY A 15 5.57 -5.57 -2.34
N ASN A 16 5.12 -6.77 -1.98
CA ASN A 16 4.02 -6.96 -1.04
C ASN A 16 4.40 -6.56 0.38
N ALA A 17 3.47 -5.89 1.06
CA ALA A 17 3.65 -5.42 2.42
C ALA A 17 2.33 -5.39 3.19
N MET A 18 2.43 -5.28 4.51
CA MET A 18 1.31 -4.96 5.40
C MET A 18 1.40 -3.51 5.84
N ALA A 19 0.35 -2.72 5.57
CA ALA A 19 0.24 -1.36 6.05
C ALA A 19 -0.37 -1.32 7.47
N HIS A 20 0.29 -0.62 8.38
CA HIS A 20 -0.11 -0.54 9.80
C HIS A 20 -0.52 0.86 10.25
N VAL A 21 0.09 1.92 9.70
CA VAL A 21 -0.18 3.29 10.13
C VAL A 21 -0.34 4.20 8.92
N LEU A 22 -1.38 5.03 8.95
CA LEU A 22 -1.60 6.13 8.03
C LEU A 22 -1.21 7.46 8.70
N ILE A 23 -0.32 8.20 8.06
CA ILE A 23 0.11 9.53 8.47
C ILE A 23 -0.51 10.53 7.49
N ASP A 24 -1.31 11.43 8.04
CA ASP A 24 -1.83 12.60 7.33
C ASP A 24 -1.09 13.83 7.83
N TYR A 25 -0.35 14.49 6.94
CA TYR A 25 0.36 15.73 7.23
C TYR A 25 -0.51 16.98 6.99
N GLY A 26 -1.76 16.80 6.57
CA GLY A 26 -2.70 17.87 6.28
C GLY A 26 -2.75 18.27 4.80
N PRO A 27 -3.40 19.42 4.50
CA PRO A 27 -3.56 19.91 3.14
C PRO A 27 -2.22 20.03 2.40
N GLU A 28 -2.25 19.85 1.08
CA GLU A 28 -1.09 19.96 0.16
C GLU A 28 -0.01 18.87 0.30
N HIS A 29 -0.16 17.93 1.23
CA HIS A 29 0.73 16.77 1.37
C HIS A 29 0.03 15.46 0.94
N ASN A 30 0.84 14.47 0.55
CA ASN A 30 0.34 13.12 0.37
C ASN A 30 -0.01 12.51 1.72
N LEU A 31 -0.98 11.59 1.72
CA LEU A 31 -1.07 10.59 2.78
C LEU A 31 0.16 9.68 2.71
N PHE A 32 0.70 9.30 3.86
CA PHE A 32 1.84 8.40 3.96
C PHE A 32 1.49 7.14 4.74
N TRP A 33 1.99 6.01 4.28
CA TRP A 33 1.65 4.69 4.79
C TRP A 33 2.90 4.01 5.32
N VAL A 34 2.88 3.65 6.60
CA VAL A 34 3.94 2.86 7.24
C VAL A 34 3.62 1.39 7.02
N CYS A 35 4.52 0.72 6.29
CA CYS A 35 4.36 -0.65 5.85
C CYS A 35 5.55 -1.51 6.27
N PHE A 36 5.28 -2.77 6.63
CA PHE A 36 6.30 -3.79 6.82
C PHE A 36 6.32 -4.71 5.61
N GLN A 37 7.49 -4.86 4.97
CA GLN A 37 7.64 -5.64 3.75
C GLN A 37 7.59 -7.14 4.04
N ASP A 38 6.81 -7.89 3.26
CA ASP A 38 6.61 -9.32 3.49
C ASP A 38 7.92 -10.11 3.30
N ALA A 39 8.74 -9.71 2.31
CA ALA A 39 9.95 -10.45 1.93
C ALA A 39 11.14 -10.21 2.87
N THR A 40 11.25 -9.01 3.45
CA THR A 40 12.44 -8.59 4.22
C THR A 40 12.14 -8.25 5.67
N GLY A 41 10.88 -8.02 6.03
CA GLY A 41 10.48 -7.51 7.35
C GLY A 41 10.84 -6.05 7.57
N GLU A 42 11.41 -5.35 6.59
CA GLU A 42 11.79 -3.95 6.73
C GLU A 42 10.58 -3.04 6.86
N CYS A 43 10.70 -2.01 7.70
CA CYS A 43 9.70 -0.97 7.86
C CYS A 43 10.01 0.22 6.96
N TRP A 44 9.05 0.60 6.11
CA TRP A 44 9.18 1.69 5.17
C TRP A 44 7.94 2.59 5.17
N THR A 45 8.12 3.85 4.80
CA THR A 45 7.03 4.81 4.63
C THR A 45 6.85 5.15 3.15
N TRP A 46 5.63 4.99 2.64
CA TRP A 46 5.30 5.20 1.22
C TRP A 46 4.24 6.29 1.05
N ALA A 47 4.37 7.11 0.00
CA ALA A 47 3.32 8.06 -0.34
C ALA A 47 2.11 7.35 -0.97
N ASN A 48 0.92 7.91 -0.81
CA ASN A 48 -0.34 7.33 -1.29
C ASN A 48 -0.31 6.91 -2.77
N LYS A 49 0.37 7.69 -3.62
CA LYS A 49 0.49 7.44 -5.06
C LYS A 49 1.31 6.18 -5.39
N ASP A 50 2.16 5.73 -4.48
CA ASP A 50 3.14 4.67 -4.71
C ASP A 50 2.64 3.28 -4.25
N ILE A 51 1.51 3.23 -3.53
CA ILE A 51 0.93 1.97 -3.04
C ILE A 51 -0.33 1.57 -3.80
N ARG A 52 -0.60 0.27 -3.88
CA ARG A 52 -1.85 -0.29 -4.40
C ARG A 52 -2.39 -1.31 -3.41
N ALA A 53 -3.70 -1.51 -3.37
CA ALA A 53 -4.26 -2.64 -2.63
C ALA A 53 -3.83 -3.95 -3.33
N GLN A 54 -3.50 -4.99 -2.55
CA GLN A 54 -3.28 -6.33 -3.11
C GLN A 54 -4.57 -6.85 -3.75
N SER A 55 -4.45 -7.71 -4.76
CA SER A 55 -5.59 -8.38 -5.39
C SER A 55 -6.35 -9.26 -4.40
N ASN A 56 -7.65 -9.40 -4.62
CA ASN A 56 -8.54 -10.22 -3.83
C ASN A 56 -9.71 -10.67 -4.71
N ILE A 57 -9.68 -11.93 -5.14
CA ILE A 57 -10.66 -12.51 -6.08
C ILE A 57 -12.06 -12.55 -5.45
N THR A 58 -12.16 -12.90 -4.17
CA THR A 58 -13.43 -12.96 -3.44
C THR A 58 -14.11 -11.59 -3.36
N LEU A 59 -13.32 -10.52 -3.25
CA LEU A 59 -13.82 -9.14 -3.27
C LEU A 59 -13.86 -8.52 -4.68
N GLY A 60 -13.65 -9.32 -5.73
CA GLY A 60 -13.65 -8.84 -7.13
C GLY A 60 -12.50 -7.90 -7.50
N ARG A 61 -11.48 -7.77 -6.63
CA ARG A 61 -10.33 -6.91 -6.85
C ARG A 61 -9.27 -7.66 -7.65
N VAL A 62 -9.34 -7.52 -8.97
CA VAL A 62 -8.34 -8.08 -9.89
C VAL A 62 -7.19 -7.10 -10.10
N VAL A 63 -5.97 -7.63 -10.30
CA VAL A 63 -4.85 -6.79 -10.77
C VAL A 63 -5.22 -6.28 -12.16
N PRO A 64 -5.13 -4.97 -12.43
CA PRO A 64 -5.30 -4.47 -13.78
C PRO A 64 -4.26 -5.15 -14.67
N THR A 65 -4.71 -5.91 -15.67
CA THR A 65 -3.83 -6.33 -16.75
C THR A 65 -3.37 -5.04 -17.44
N THR A 66 -2.14 -4.60 -17.19
CA THR A 66 -1.54 -3.54 -17.99
C THR A 66 -1.51 -4.07 -19.42
N ALA A 67 -2.41 -3.55 -20.27
CA ALA A 67 -2.22 -3.67 -21.70
C ALA A 67 -0.84 -3.05 -21.98
N ALA A 68 0.08 -3.85 -22.53
CA ALA A 68 1.39 -3.37 -22.93
C ALA A 68 1.18 -2.11 -23.78
N ALA A 69 1.65 -0.96 -23.28
CA ALA A 69 1.77 0.23 -24.09
C ALA A 69 2.80 -0.12 -25.17
N GLY A 70 2.32 -0.26 -26.41
CA GLY A 70 3.15 -0.33 -27.60
C GLY A 70 3.74 1.02 -27.97
#